data_AF-A0A9E3YK59-F1
#
_entry.id   AF-A0A9E3YK59-F1
#
_cell.length_a   1.000
_cell.length_b   1.000
_cell.length_c   1.000
_cell.angle_alpha   90.00
_cell.angle_beta   90.00
_cell.angle_gamma   90.00
#
_symmetry.space_group_name_H-M   'P 1'
#
loop_
_entity.id
_entity.type
_entity.pdbx_description
1 polymer ?
#
loop_
_entity_poly.entity_id
_entity_poly.type
_entity_poly.pdbx_seq_one_letter_code
_entity_poly.pdbx_strand_id
1 'polypeptide(L)'
;MQIAILYGTETGNAEMLAEDIAAHLSDHDVTVTNLCDFAPASFDTGTLYLIVTSTYGDGELPASAQPFGAAMAAQAPDLAGVQFAVFGMGDSEYPETFNFGGKRLEEMMLAAGATLLGARVTHDASGDDMADDLAYPWAEAVIALAEPALA
;
A
#
# COMPACT_ATOMS: atom_id res chain seq x y z
N MET A 1 -16.52 -4.37 -7.48
CA MET A 1 -15.08 -4.28 -7.76
C MET A 1 -14.34 -5.09 -6.70
N GLN A 2 -13.30 -5.82 -7.08
CA GLN A 2 -12.44 -6.55 -6.15
C GLN A 2 -11.37 -5.61 -5.62
N ILE A 3 -11.12 -5.64 -4.31
CA ILE A 3 -10.11 -4.82 -3.65
C ILE A 3 -9.18 -5.74 -2.86
N ALA A 4 -7.88 -5.59 -3.07
CA ALA A 4 -6.85 -6.28 -2.29
C ALA A 4 -6.04 -5.25 -1.51
N ILE A 5 -6.12 -5.31 -0.19
CA ILE A 5 -5.29 -4.52 0.71
C ILE A 5 -4.04 -5.33 1.04
N LEU A 6 -2.89 -4.84 0.60
CA LEU A 6 -1.59 -5.46 0.84
C LEU A 6 -0.85 -4.65 1.90
N TYR A 7 -0.37 -5.31 2.96
CA TYR A 7 0.31 -4.60 4.05
C TYR A 7 1.75 -5.04 4.31
N GLY A 8 2.59 -4.07 4.66
CA GLY A 8 3.94 -4.26 5.18
C GLY A 8 4.05 -3.68 6.58
N THR A 9 4.41 -4.48 7.58
CA THR A 9 4.47 -4.03 8.97
C THR A 9 5.67 -4.58 9.73
N GLU A 10 6.18 -3.79 10.67
CA GLU A 10 7.19 -4.25 11.63
C GLU A 10 6.56 -4.67 12.97
N THR A 11 5.65 -3.83 13.50
CA THR A 11 5.06 -3.99 14.85
C THR A 11 3.55 -4.14 14.86
N GLY A 12 2.90 -4.26 13.68
CA GLY A 12 1.46 -4.50 13.54
C GLY A 12 0.61 -3.27 13.21
N ASN A 13 1.13 -2.04 13.28
CA ASN A 13 0.32 -0.84 13.04
C ASN A 13 -0.27 -0.76 11.62
N ALA A 14 0.52 -1.12 10.60
CA ALA A 14 0.05 -1.16 9.22
C ALA A 14 -0.93 -2.31 8.94
N GLU A 15 -0.81 -3.41 9.69
CA GLU A 15 -1.76 -4.53 9.65
C GLU A 15 -3.12 -4.10 10.22
N MET A 16 -3.13 -3.52 11.42
CA MET A 16 -4.35 -3.01 12.05
C MET A 16 -5.04 -1.98 11.16
N LEU A 17 -4.29 -1.03 10.60
CA LEU A 17 -4.87 -0.04 9.68
C LEU A 17 -5.45 -0.68 8.41
N ALA A 18 -4.80 -1.72 7.86
CA ALA A 18 -5.31 -2.45 6.70
C ALA A 18 -6.62 -3.18 7.03
N GLU A 19 -6.74 -3.79 8.21
CA GLU A 19 -7.97 -4.40 8.70
C GLU A 19 -9.07 -3.36 8.93
N ASP A 20 -8.73 -2.20 9.49
CA ASP A 20 -9.66 -1.09 9.72
C ASP A 20 -10.21 -0.52 8.41
N ILE A 21 -9.34 -0.32 7.39
CA ILE A 21 -9.77 0.08 6.04
C ILE A 21 -10.70 -0.99 5.45
N ALA A 22 -10.38 -2.28 5.59
CA ALA A 22 -11.25 -3.34 5.08
C ALA A 22 -12.63 -3.34 5.75
N ALA A 23 -12.68 -3.10 7.06
CA ALA A 23 -13.93 -2.98 7.79
C ALA A 23 -14.75 -1.76 7.36
N HIS A 24 -14.09 -0.63 7.06
CA HIS A 24 -14.73 0.58 6.53
C HIS A 24 -15.32 0.37 5.13
N LEU A 25 -14.66 -0.46 4.31
CA LEU A 25 -15.07 -0.78 2.95
C LEU A 25 -16.00 -1.99 2.85
N SER A 26 -16.84 -2.24 3.86
CA SER A 26 -17.65 -3.47 3.99
C SER A 26 -18.61 -3.76 2.84
N ASP A 27 -18.92 -2.77 2.01
CA ASP A 27 -19.79 -2.91 0.83
C ASP A 27 -19.03 -3.42 -0.42
N HIS A 28 -17.71 -3.62 -0.32
CA HIS A 28 -16.85 -4.15 -1.36
C HIS A 28 -16.36 -5.57 -1.05
N ASP A 29 -15.91 -6.29 -2.08
CA ASP A 29 -15.21 -7.57 -1.91
C ASP A 29 -13.74 -7.28 -1.61
N VAL A 30 -13.39 -7.26 -0.31
CA VAL A 30 -12.08 -6.84 0.19
C VAL A 30 -11.32 -8.02 0.78
N THR A 31 -10.04 -8.14 0.41
CA THR A 31 -9.08 -9.05 1.04
C THR A 31 -7.96 -8.27 1.71
N VAL A 32 -7.41 -8.81 2.79
CA VAL A 32 -6.25 -8.23 3.50
C VAL A 32 -5.15 -9.28 3.52
N THR A 33 -3.97 -8.94 2.99
CA THR A 33 -2.86 -9.89 2.83
C THR A 33 -1.53 -9.24 3.21
N ASN A 34 -0.70 -9.94 3.98
CA ASN A 34 0.65 -9.51 4.26
C ASN A 34 1.48 -9.60 2.98
N LEU A 35 2.30 -8.60 2.70
CA LEU A 35 3.21 -8.61 1.54
C LEU A 35 4.17 -9.82 1.55
N CYS A 36 4.52 -10.39 2.72
CA CYS A 36 5.37 -11.59 2.75
C CYS A 36 4.70 -12.82 2.11
N ASP A 37 3.37 -12.84 2.09
CA ASP A 37 2.56 -13.95 1.58
C ASP A 37 2.00 -13.65 0.18
N PHE A 38 2.27 -12.48 -0.38
CA PHE A 38 1.82 -12.06 -1.70
C PHE A 38 2.93 -12.23 -2.75
N ALA A 39 2.64 -12.97 -3.83
CA ALA A 39 3.57 -13.13 -4.92
C ALA A 39 3.40 -12.01 -5.98
N PRO A 40 4.47 -11.41 -6.52
CA PRO A 40 4.36 -10.42 -7.60
C PRO A 40 3.60 -10.91 -8.84
N ALA A 41 3.65 -12.21 -9.14
CA ALA A 41 2.90 -12.80 -10.25
C ALA A 41 1.38 -12.92 -10.00
N SER A 42 0.91 -12.59 -8.78
CA SER A 42 -0.50 -12.65 -8.40
C SER A 42 -1.25 -11.34 -8.66
N PHE A 43 -0.58 -10.29 -9.11
CA PHE A 43 -1.26 -9.08 -9.58
C PHE A 43 -2.10 -9.37 -10.83
N ASP A 44 -3.30 -8.80 -10.89
CA ASP A 44 -4.21 -8.88 -12.02
C ASP A 44 -4.84 -7.51 -12.32
N THR A 45 -5.42 -7.33 -13.51
CA THR A 45 -5.98 -6.05 -13.95
C THR A 45 -7.45 -5.84 -13.54
N GLY A 46 -8.07 -6.82 -12.89
CA GLY A 46 -9.45 -6.76 -12.40
C GLY A 46 -9.59 -6.38 -10.93
N THR A 47 -8.45 -6.24 -10.24
CA THR A 47 -8.37 -5.93 -8.81
C THR A 47 -7.74 -4.55 -8.58
N LEU A 48 -8.35 -3.77 -7.68
CA LEU A 48 -7.73 -2.56 -7.13
C LEU A 48 -6.82 -2.92 -5.95
N TYR A 49 -5.56 -2.52 -6.00
CA TYR A 49 -4.59 -2.80 -4.92
C TYR A 49 -4.36 -1.58 -4.03
N LEU A 50 -4.70 -1.68 -2.75
CA LEU A 50 -4.39 -0.67 -1.74
C LEU A 50 -3.19 -1.14 -0.92
N ILE A 51 -2.06 -0.45 -1.01
CA ILE A 51 -0.83 -0.85 -0.32
C ILE A 51 -0.65 0.00 0.94
N VAL A 52 -0.60 -0.62 2.12
CA VAL A 52 -0.38 0.05 3.41
C VAL A 52 0.95 -0.39 3.97
N THR A 53 1.90 0.51 4.20
CA THR A 53 3.23 0.07 4.67
C THR A 53 3.88 1.05 5.63
N SER A 54 4.54 0.51 6.65
CA SER A 54 5.42 1.29 7.51
C SER A 54 6.80 1.52 6.88
N THR A 55 7.63 2.32 7.53
CA THR A 55 9.05 2.45 7.22
C THR A 55 9.87 1.88 8.38
N TYR A 56 10.99 1.22 8.09
CA TYR A 56 11.85 0.66 9.12
C TYR A 56 13.33 1.02 8.93
N GLY A 57 14.10 1.06 10.02
CA GLY A 57 15.54 1.30 10.02
C GLY A 57 15.95 2.55 9.24
N ASP A 58 16.88 2.39 8.31
CA ASP A 58 17.42 3.46 7.47
C ASP A 58 16.52 3.77 6.24
N GLY A 59 15.21 3.70 6.44
CA GLY A 59 14.19 3.92 5.42
C GLY A 59 13.83 2.68 4.60
N GLU A 60 14.21 1.51 5.06
CA GLU A 60 13.93 0.24 4.41
C GLU A 60 12.44 -0.13 4.49
N LEU A 61 12.04 -1.12 3.69
CA LEU A 61 10.77 -1.79 3.89
C LEU A 61 10.80 -2.54 5.23
N PRO A 62 9.66 -2.63 5.94
CA PRO A 62 9.56 -3.47 7.13
C PRO A 62 9.84 -4.92 6.78
N ALA A 63 10.27 -5.71 7.77
CA ALA A 63 10.68 -7.09 7.58
C ALA A 63 9.62 -7.94 6.85
N SER A 64 8.32 -7.68 7.09
CA SER A 64 7.23 -8.39 6.42
C SER A 64 7.09 -8.03 4.92
N ALA A 65 7.65 -6.92 4.46
CA ALA A 65 7.58 -6.49 3.05
C ALA A 65 8.92 -6.68 2.29
N GLN A 66 10.03 -6.94 2.98
CA GLN A 66 11.32 -7.16 2.34
C GLN A 66 11.33 -8.34 1.34
N PRO A 67 10.73 -9.52 1.65
CA PRO A 67 10.67 -10.62 0.69
C PRO A 67 9.94 -10.25 -0.60
N PHE A 68 8.83 -9.50 -0.49
CA PHE A 68 8.10 -8.99 -1.64
C PHE A 68 8.95 -8.03 -2.48
N GLY A 69 9.61 -7.07 -1.84
CA GLY A 69 10.50 -6.12 -2.54
C GLY A 69 11.64 -6.84 -3.29
N ALA A 70 12.24 -7.86 -2.67
CA ALA A 70 13.25 -8.70 -3.31
C ALA A 70 12.68 -9.50 -4.49
N ALA A 71 11.47 -10.04 -4.36
CA ALA A 71 10.79 -10.77 -5.42
C ALA A 71 10.42 -9.86 -6.60
N MET A 72 9.92 -8.65 -6.35
CA MET A 72 9.66 -7.64 -7.37
C MET A 72 10.93 -7.33 -8.19
N ALA A 73 12.05 -7.10 -7.51
CA ALA A 73 13.33 -6.81 -8.16
C ALA A 73 13.87 -8.01 -8.95
N ALA A 74 13.72 -9.23 -8.44
CA ALA A 74 14.23 -10.44 -9.09
C ALA A 74 13.38 -10.91 -10.28
N GLN A 75 12.05 -10.78 -10.18
CA GLN A 75 11.11 -11.26 -11.19
C GLN A 75 10.84 -10.22 -12.27
N ALA A 76 10.93 -8.92 -11.92
CA ALA A 76 10.61 -7.80 -12.80
C ALA A 76 9.30 -8.02 -13.58
N PRO A 77 8.16 -8.22 -12.88
CA PRO A 77 6.89 -8.50 -13.55
C PRO A 77 6.45 -7.31 -14.40
N ASP A 78 5.69 -7.60 -15.46
CA ASP A 78 4.95 -6.58 -16.21
C ASP A 78 3.58 -6.40 -15.55
N LEU A 79 3.39 -5.25 -14.91
CA LEU A 79 2.17 -4.88 -14.21
C LEU A 79 1.35 -3.84 -15.00
N ALA A 80 1.54 -3.77 -16.32
CA ALA A 80 0.73 -2.91 -17.17
C ALA A 80 -0.76 -3.18 -16.99
N GLY A 81 -1.52 -2.12 -16.68
CA GLY A 81 -2.97 -2.19 -16.42
C GLY A 81 -3.35 -2.49 -14.96
N VAL A 82 -2.40 -2.85 -14.09
CA VAL A 82 -2.63 -2.94 -12.65
C VAL A 82 -2.80 -1.55 -12.07
N GLN A 83 -3.85 -1.36 -11.27
CA GLN A 83 -4.13 -0.10 -10.60
C GLN A 83 -3.86 -0.24 -9.10
N PHE A 84 -3.13 0.71 -8.53
CA PHE A 84 -2.79 0.66 -7.11
C PHE A 84 -2.74 2.04 -6.47
N ALA A 85 -2.79 2.09 -5.14
CA ALA A 85 -2.51 3.28 -4.34
C ALA A 85 -1.65 2.92 -3.12
N VAL A 86 -0.97 3.91 -2.54
CA VAL A 86 -0.07 3.69 -1.39
C VAL A 86 -0.44 4.60 -0.22
N PHE A 87 -0.60 4.00 0.95
CA PHE A 87 -0.65 4.66 2.25
C PHE A 87 0.65 4.35 2.99
N GLY A 88 1.53 5.34 3.08
CA GLY A 88 2.77 5.26 3.84
C GLY A 88 2.54 5.67 5.29
N MET A 89 3.07 4.87 6.21
CA MET A 89 3.19 5.20 7.63
C MET A 89 4.66 5.46 7.94
N GLY A 90 4.95 6.65 8.46
CA GLY A 90 6.28 7.07 8.85
C GLY A 90 6.24 7.88 10.14
N ASP A 91 7.39 8.38 10.54
CA ASP A 91 7.54 9.17 11.75
C ASP A 91 8.55 10.28 11.49
N SER A 92 8.11 11.54 11.65
CA SER A 92 8.92 12.72 11.39
C SER A 92 10.06 12.91 12.40
N GLU A 93 10.08 12.15 13.50
CA GLU A 93 11.26 12.03 14.37
C GLU A 93 12.47 11.42 13.63
N TYR A 94 12.23 10.73 12.51
CA TYR A 94 13.25 10.20 11.59
C TYR A 94 13.23 10.96 10.25
N PRO A 95 13.63 12.24 10.22
CA PRO A 95 13.41 13.12 9.07
C PRO A 95 14.15 12.67 7.80
N GLU A 96 15.27 11.97 7.94
CA GLU A 96 16.08 11.48 6.80
C GLU A 96 15.41 10.32 6.06
N THR A 97 14.49 9.61 6.73
CA THR A 97 13.87 8.38 6.24
C THR A 97 12.34 8.44 6.29
N PHE A 98 11.78 9.61 6.57
CA PHE A 98 10.34 9.81 6.72
C PHE A 98 9.55 9.26 5.51
N ASN A 99 8.69 8.28 5.76
CA ASN A 99 7.81 7.65 4.77
C ASN A 99 8.53 6.95 3.59
N PHE A 100 9.79 6.56 3.78
CA PHE A 100 10.59 5.92 2.74
C PHE A 100 10.11 4.52 2.34
N GLY A 101 9.46 3.78 3.24
CA GLY A 101 8.90 2.46 2.93
C GLY A 101 7.78 2.55 1.89
N GLY A 102 6.82 3.45 2.09
CA GLY A 102 5.75 3.73 1.12
C GLY A 102 6.30 4.26 -0.21
N LYS A 103 7.29 5.15 -0.14
CA LYS A 103 7.97 5.65 -1.35
C LYS A 103 8.63 4.53 -2.17
N ARG A 104 9.32 3.59 -1.51
CA ARG A 104 9.97 2.46 -2.18
C ARG A 104 8.98 1.54 -2.90
N LEU A 105 7.87 1.18 -2.24
CA LEU A 105 6.84 0.35 -2.89
C LEU A 105 6.18 1.06 -4.07
N GLU A 106 5.91 2.35 -3.95
CA GLU A 106 5.42 3.16 -5.07
C GLU A 106 6.39 3.11 -6.26
N GLU A 107 7.67 3.39 -6.04
CA GLU A 107 8.69 3.36 -7.09
C GLU A 107 8.83 1.99 -7.74
N MET A 108 8.76 0.90 -6.95
CA MET A 108 8.80 -0.47 -7.48
C MET A 108 7.60 -0.79 -8.38
N MET A 109 6.39 -0.45 -7.94
CA MET A 109 5.16 -0.69 -8.70
C MET A 109 5.11 0.14 -9.99
N LEU A 110 5.49 1.42 -9.92
CA LEU A 110 5.60 2.29 -11.09
C LEU A 110 6.65 1.78 -12.09
N ALA A 111 7.81 1.34 -11.61
CA ALA A 111 8.86 0.78 -12.46
C ALA A 111 8.42 -0.52 -13.17
N ALA A 112 7.50 -1.28 -12.58
CA ALA A 112 6.89 -2.47 -13.16
C ALA A 112 5.72 -2.17 -14.11
N GLY A 113 5.33 -0.89 -14.30
CA GLY A 113 4.28 -0.48 -15.24
C GLY A 113 2.87 -0.37 -14.65
N ALA A 114 2.72 -0.54 -13.34
CA ALA A 114 1.45 -0.31 -12.67
C ALA A 114 1.09 1.19 -12.65
N THR A 115 -0.21 1.49 -12.52
CA THR A 115 -0.74 2.85 -12.49
C THR A 115 -1.08 3.26 -11.07
N LEU A 116 -0.41 4.30 -10.56
CA LEU A 116 -0.72 4.90 -9.27
C LEU A 116 -2.01 5.74 -9.38
N LEU A 117 -2.97 5.47 -8.49
CA LEU A 117 -4.20 6.23 -8.33
C LEU A 117 -4.08 7.16 -7.13
N GLY A 118 -4.23 8.47 -7.38
CA GLY A 118 -4.02 9.50 -6.36
C GLY A 118 -2.55 9.70 -6.00
N ALA A 119 -2.29 10.61 -5.06
CA ALA A 119 -0.96 10.75 -4.47
C ALA A 119 -0.81 9.77 -3.31
N ARG A 120 0.41 9.25 -3.08
CA ARG A 120 0.71 8.51 -1.86
C ARG A 120 0.42 9.36 -0.64
N VAL A 121 -0.29 8.77 0.32
CA VAL A 121 -0.48 9.39 1.65
C VAL A 121 0.77 9.16 2.48
N THR A 122 1.17 10.19 3.21
CA THR A 122 2.29 10.14 4.17
C THR A 122 1.75 10.45 5.55
N HIS A 123 1.39 9.40 6.29
CA HIS A 123 0.99 9.52 7.70
C HIS A 123 2.24 9.71 8.57
N ASP A 124 2.11 10.58 9.57
CA ASP A 124 3.15 10.88 10.55
C ASP A 124 2.71 10.40 11.93
N ALA A 125 3.42 9.40 12.48
CA ALA A 125 3.15 8.85 13.81
C ALA A 125 3.35 9.89 14.92
N SER A 126 4.18 10.91 14.69
CA SER A 126 4.42 12.03 15.61
C SER A 126 3.59 13.27 15.30
N GLY A 127 2.71 13.18 14.30
CA GLY A 127 1.78 14.23 13.90
C GLY A 127 0.48 14.24 14.72
N ASP A 128 -0.38 15.21 14.41
CA ASP A 128 -1.67 15.38 15.10
C ASP A 128 -2.78 14.48 14.53
N ASP A 129 -2.63 14.02 13.29
CA ASP A 129 -3.65 13.23 12.58
C ASP A 129 -3.56 11.74 12.93
N MET A 130 -4.70 11.14 13.27
CA MET A 130 -4.81 9.70 13.40
C MET A 130 -4.70 9.05 12.01
N ALA A 131 -4.20 7.81 11.96
CA ALA A 131 -3.96 7.13 10.69
C ALA A 131 -5.27 6.84 9.93
N ASP A 132 -6.33 6.46 10.65
CA ASP A 132 -7.67 6.17 10.13
C ASP A 132 -8.38 7.42 9.62
N ASP A 133 -8.22 8.58 10.28
CA ASP A 133 -8.73 9.88 9.83
C ASP A 133 -8.23 10.25 8.42
N LEU A 134 -7.02 9.81 8.06
CA LEU A 134 -6.46 9.97 6.71
C LEU A 134 -6.82 8.80 5.77
N ALA A 135 -6.83 7.58 6.29
CA ALA A 135 -6.93 6.37 5.47
C ALA A 135 -8.33 6.16 4.87
N TYR A 136 -9.40 6.42 5.62
CA TYR A 136 -10.75 6.23 5.11
C TYR A 136 -11.10 7.15 3.93
N PRO A 137 -10.96 8.49 4.03
CA PRO A 137 -11.23 9.36 2.89
C PRO A 137 -10.27 9.11 1.72
N TRP A 138 -9.03 8.67 1.99
CA TRP A 138 -8.09 8.26 0.95
C TRP A 138 -8.61 7.03 0.18
N ALA A 139 -9.03 5.97 0.88
CA ALA A 139 -9.50 4.74 0.25
C ALA A 139 -10.75 5.00 -0.63
N GLU A 140 -11.70 5.79 -0.12
CA GLU A 140 -12.89 6.21 -0.87
C GLU A 140 -12.53 6.99 -2.15
N ALA A 141 -11.59 7.94 -2.04
CA ALA A 141 -11.12 8.72 -3.19
C ALA A 141 -10.44 7.84 -4.24
N VAL A 142 -9.63 6.86 -3.83
CA VAL A 142 -8.97 5.92 -4.74
C VAL A 142 -10.00 5.03 -5.44
N ILE A 143 -11.01 4.52 -4.72
CA ILE A 143 -12.10 3.73 -5.29
C ILE A 143 -12.81 4.52 -6.37
N ALA A 144 -13.19 5.78 -6.10
CA ALA A 144 -13.85 6.64 -7.07
C ALA A 144 -13.01 6.89 -8.35
N LEU A 145 -11.68 6.88 -8.24
CA LEU A 145 -10.77 6.96 -9.39
C LEU A 145 -10.69 5.66 -10.18
N ALA A 146 -10.86 4.51 -9.52
CA ALA A 146 -10.72 3.18 -10.10
C ALA A 146 -12.00 2.69 -10.81
N GLU A 147 -13.18 3.07 -10.30
CA GLU A 147 -14.48 2.60 -10.81
C GLU A 147 -14.67 2.71 -12.34
N PRO A 148 -14.25 3.79 -13.04
CA PRO A 148 -14.43 3.87 -14.49
C PRO A 148 -13.64 2.81 -15.28
N ALA A 149 -12.59 2.24 -14.70
CA ALA A 149 -11.71 1.27 -15.34
C ALA A 149 -12.00 -0.19 -14.94
N LEU A 150 -12.62 -0.40 -13.77
CA LEU A 150 -12.85 -1.72 -13.15
C LEU A 150 -14.34 -2.11 -13.05
N ALA A 151 -15.24 -1.34 -13.66
CA ALA A 151 -16.68 -1.60 -13.74
C ALA A 151 -17.08 -2.57 -14.87
#